data_AF-A0A061FKV6-F1
#
_entry.id   AF-A0A061FKV6-F1
#
_cell.length_a   1.000
_cell.length_b   1.000
_cell.length_c   1.000
_cell.angle_alpha   90.00
_cell.angle_beta   90.00
_cell.angle_gamma   90.00
#
_symmetry.space_group_name_H-M   'P 1'
#
loop_
_entity.id
_entity.type
_entity.pdbx_description
1 polymer ?
#
loop_
_entity_poly.entity_id
_entity_poly.type
_entity_poly.pdbx_seq_one_letter_code
_entity_poly.pdbx_strand_id
1 'polypeptide(L)'
;MVIRNEPRRLLLLLVNLLLTIQLRVNSVTGLCELSFVERNKLYNFSLASPLPRFPYGVLSEDGFYKVVMNESVLWFQLCDGMLFNHDPPRCVECLDCGGPSRCGMECSALVAKNALGYQVCTTIGHVSSTNVSVIDEQNPYKGVIVRMSSSGKGRNCSLSVSIICDSTGVQGPNSMEKLGTCDYATVLRHPSGCATIISFHEKGFGWFCTLMTM
;
A
#
# COMPACT_ATOMS: atom_id res chain seq x y z
N MET A 1 29.45 -22.19 -50.05
CA MET A 1 28.65 -21.12 -49.39
C MET A 1 27.93 -21.73 -48.20
N VAL A 2 27.64 -20.95 -47.16
CA VAL A 2 27.06 -21.32 -45.86
C VAL A 2 28.07 -21.70 -44.76
N ILE A 3 28.85 -20.71 -44.33
CA ILE A 3 29.45 -20.70 -42.98
C ILE A 3 28.36 -20.17 -42.02
N ARG A 4 27.53 -21.12 -41.57
CA ARG A 4 27.05 -21.29 -40.19
C ARG A 4 27.00 -20.03 -39.31
N ASN A 5 25.87 -19.33 -39.40
CA ASN A 5 25.49 -18.11 -38.67
C ASN A 5 25.10 -18.36 -37.18
N GLU A 6 25.66 -19.40 -36.57
CA GLU A 6 25.24 -19.98 -35.28
C GLU A 6 25.61 -19.14 -34.04
N PRO A 7 26.81 -18.49 -33.94
CA PRO A 7 27.15 -17.74 -32.72
C PRO A 7 26.36 -16.44 -32.58
N ARG A 8 25.94 -15.82 -33.69
CA ARG A 8 25.09 -14.61 -33.67
C ARG A 8 23.70 -14.89 -33.13
N ARG A 9 23.14 -16.07 -33.44
CA ARG A 9 21.81 -16.49 -32.97
C ARG A 9 21.82 -16.76 -31.47
N LEU A 10 22.86 -17.40 -30.96
CA LEU A 10 23.06 -17.64 -29.54
C LEU A 10 23.25 -16.34 -28.75
N LEU A 11 24.05 -15.41 -29.30
CA LEU A 11 24.26 -14.08 -28.70
C LEU A 11 22.97 -13.26 -28.65
N LEU A 12 22.16 -13.29 -29.72
CA LEU A 12 20.85 -12.64 -29.74
C LEU A 12 19.90 -13.24 -28.70
N LEU A 13 19.88 -14.57 -28.54
CA LEU A 13 19.06 -15.22 -27.51
C LEU A 13 19.49 -14.84 -26.10
N LEU A 14 20.80 -14.77 -25.83
CA LEU A 14 21.34 -14.29 -24.56
C LEU A 14 20.99 -12.83 -24.29
N VAL A 15 21.12 -11.95 -25.27
CA VAL A 15 20.76 -10.53 -25.13
C VAL A 15 19.26 -10.35 -24.87
N ASN A 16 18.39 -11.08 -25.58
CA ASN A 16 16.94 -11.07 -25.32
C ASN A 16 16.60 -11.67 -23.94
N LEU A 17 17.31 -12.70 -23.49
CA LEU A 17 17.14 -13.26 -22.15
C LEU A 17 17.57 -12.27 -21.07
N LEU A 18 18.70 -11.58 -21.23
CA LEU A 18 19.13 -10.52 -20.31
C LEU A 18 18.15 -9.34 -20.33
N LEU A 19 17.65 -8.92 -21.50
CA LEU A 19 16.64 -7.86 -21.61
C LEU A 19 15.33 -8.25 -20.91
N THR A 20 14.86 -9.49 -21.08
CA THR A 20 13.64 -9.96 -20.40
C THR A 20 13.83 -10.12 -18.89
N ILE A 21 15.03 -10.48 -18.42
CA ILE A 21 15.36 -10.47 -16.99
C ILE A 21 15.35 -9.02 -16.47
N GLN A 22 16.04 -8.09 -17.13
CA GLN A 22 16.08 -6.67 -16.74
C GLN A 22 14.70 -6.00 -16.77
N LEU A 23 13.84 -6.36 -17.73
CA LEU A 23 12.44 -5.91 -17.78
C LEU A 23 11.59 -6.46 -16.63
N ARG A 24 11.91 -7.65 -16.08
CA ARG A 24 11.24 -8.17 -14.87
C ARG A 24 11.74 -7.52 -13.57
N VAL A 25 12.98 -7.01 -13.52
CA VAL A 25 13.52 -6.39 -12.29
C VAL A 25 12.98 -4.97 -12.07
N ASN A 26 12.45 -4.32 -13.10
CA ASN A 26 11.90 -2.98 -12.97
C ASN A 26 10.43 -3.03 -12.55
N SER A 27 10.17 -2.57 -11.32
CA SER A 27 8.86 -2.37 -10.67
C SER A 27 8.29 -3.58 -9.91
N VAL A 28 9.05 -4.13 -8.95
CA VAL A 28 8.41 -4.53 -7.69
C VAL A 28 8.41 -3.30 -6.80
N THR A 29 7.38 -2.46 -6.91
CA THR A 29 7.09 -1.49 -5.86
C THR A 29 6.85 -2.30 -4.59
N GLY A 30 7.61 -2.03 -3.52
CA GLY A 30 7.35 -2.69 -2.25
C GLY A 30 5.90 -2.51 -1.85
N LEU A 31 5.31 -3.52 -1.19
CA LEU A 31 3.98 -3.38 -0.62
C LEU A 31 3.96 -2.12 0.25
N CYS A 32 3.01 -1.22 0.00
CA CYS A 32 2.91 0.07 0.67
C CYS A 32 4.09 1.05 0.50
N GLU A 33 4.80 0.95 -0.61
CA GLU A 33 5.77 1.97 -1.02
C GLU A 33 5.23 2.78 -2.21
N LEU A 34 5.50 4.08 -2.20
CA LEU A 34 5.16 4.97 -3.30
C LEU A 34 6.29 5.97 -3.49
N SER A 35 6.85 6.04 -4.70
CA SER A 35 7.82 7.06 -5.06
C SER A 35 7.46 7.70 -6.39
N PHE A 36 7.61 9.01 -6.48
CA PHE A 36 7.40 9.76 -7.71
C PHE A 36 8.21 11.05 -7.71
N VAL A 37 8.52 11.55 -8.91
CA VAL A 37 9.25 12.81 -9.09
C VAL A 37 8.27 13.90 -9.45
N GLU A 38 8.28 14.98 -8.69
CA GLU A 38 7.51 16.18 -8.99
C GLU A 38 8.34 17.42 -8.71
N ARG A 39 8.33 18.39 -9.64
CA ARG A 39 9.09 19.65 -9.55
C ARG A 39 10.56 19.43 -9.18
N ASN A 40 11.17 18.40 -9.75
CA ASN A 40 12.58 18.04 -9.55
C ASN A 40 12.94 17.63 -8.10
N LYS A 41 11.92 17.20 -7.34
CA LYS A 41 12.04 16.54 -6.04
C LYS A 41 11.55 15.11 -6.16
N LEU A 42 12.30 14.17 -5.60
CA LEU A 42 11.86 12.79 -5.47
C LEU A 42 11.14 12.62 -4.13
N TYR A 43 9.82 12.46 -4.19
CA TYR A 43 8.99 12.14 -3.04
C TYR A 43 8.96 10.63 -2.85
N ASN A 44 9.16 10.18 -1.61
CA ASN A 44 9.13 8.77 -1.26
C ASN A 44 8.31 8.55 0.03
N PHE A 45 7.38 7.60 -0.06
CA PHE A 45 6.54 7.14 1.03
C PHE A 45 6.85 5.66 1.27
N SER A 46 7.22 5.33 2.50
CA SER A 46 7.43 3.95 2.92
C SER A 46 6.63 3.73 4.20
N LEU A 47 5.40 3.23 4.04
CA LEU A 47 4.43 3.23 5.14
C LEU A 47 4.76 2.17 6.20
N ALA A 48 5.32 1.04 5.78
CA ALA A 48 5.69 -0.08 6.65
C ALA A 48 7.10 0.06 7.23
N SER A 49 7.86 1.10 6.86
CA SER A 49 9.21 1.29 7.38
C SER A 49 9.20 1.75 8.85
N PRO A 50 10.16 1.29 9.66
CA PRO A 50 10.29 1.69 11.05
C PRO A 50 10.60 3.19 11.16
N LEU A 51 9.91 3.87 12.07
CA LEU A 51 10.19 5.24 12.48
C LEU A 51 10.57 5.28 13.97
N PRO A 52 11.22 6.36 14.45
CA PRO A 52 11.41 6.56 15.88
C PRO A 52 10.07 6.47 16.62
N ARG A 53 9.98 5.58 17.62
CA ARG A 53 8.77 5.25 18.40
C ARG A 53 7.69 4.44 17.67
N PHE A 54 7.87 4.13 16.37
CA PHE A 54 6.93 3.32 15.58
C PHE A 54 7.69 2.25 14.79
N PRO A 55 8.12 1.15 15.45
CA PRO A 55 8.96 0.12 14.84
C PRO A 55 8.28 -0.62 13.68
N TYR A 56 6.95 -0.60 13.61
CA TYR A 56 6.16 -1.23 12.57
C TYR A 56 5.55 -0.23 11.58
N GLY A 57 6.01 1.04 11.60
CA GLY A 57 5.46 2.08 10.74
C GLY A 57 3.96 2.24 10.95
N VAL A 58 3.19 2.17 9.87
CA VAL A 58 1.72 2.31 9.89
C VAL A 58 0.97 0.99 10.18
N LEU A 59 1.67 -0.12 10.38
CA LEU A 59 1.00 -1.38 10.72
C LEU A 59 0.47 -1.28 12.16
N SER A 60 -0.71 -1.87 12.39
CA SER A 60 -1.22 -2.01 13.75
C SER A 60 -0.35 -2.98 14.54
N GLU A 61 0.03 -2.59 15.77
CA GLU A 61 0.79 -3.43 16.70
C GLU A 61 0.01 -4.70 17.11
N ASP A 62 -1.32 -4.60 17.17
CA ASP A 62 -2.22 -5.71 17.49
C ASP A 62 -2.47 -6.65 16.29
N GLY A 63 -1.95 -6.31 15.11
CA GLY A 63 -2.14 -7.06 13.87
C GLY A 63 -3.37 -6.65 13.05
N PHE A 64 -4.21 -5.75 13.57
CA PHE A 64 -5.32 -5.15 12.85
C PHE A 64 -5.74 -3.81 13.47
N TYR A 65 -6.37 -2.97 12.67
CA TYR A 65 -7.19 -1.85 13.09
C TYR A 65 -8.65 -2.27 13.17
N LYS A 66 -9.39 -1.70 14.12
CA LYS A 66 -10.81 -1.95 14.32
C LYS A 66 -11.56 -0.62 14.41
N VAL A 67 -12.60 -0.47 13.61
CA VAL A 67 -13.51 0.68 13.66
C VAL A 67 -14.92 0.17 13.83
N VAL A 68 -15.62 0.64 14.86
CA VAL A 68 -17.03 0.32 15.10
C VAL A 68 -17.84 1.53 14.70
N MET A 69 -18.77 1.35 13.76
CA MET A 69 -19.71 2.40 13.36
C MET A 69 -21.10 1.81 13.13
N ASN A 70 -22.08 2.39 13.81
CA ASN A 70 -23.45 1.88 13.85
C ASN A 70 -23.44 0.40 14.28
N GLU A 71 -24.02 -0.49 13.46
CA GLU A 71 -24.06 -1.94 13.66
C GLU A 71 -23.04 -2.70 12.79
N SER A 72 -22.03 -1.98 12.25
CA SER A 72 -20.97 -2.55 11.44
C SER A 72 -19.63 -2.45 12.16
N VAL A 73 -18.81 -3.48 12.00
CA VAL A 73 -17.43 -3.50 12.50
C VAL A 73 -16.50 -3.70 11.33
N LEU A 74 -15.62 -2.74 11.11
CA LEU A 74 -14.56 -2.78 10.11
C LEU A 74 -13.27 -3.25 10.77
N TRP A 75 -12.66 -4.27 10.18
CA TRP A 75 -11.34 -4.77 10.54
C TRP A 75 -10.44 -4.62 9.32
N PHE A 76 -9.24 -4.10 9.51
CA PHE A 76 -8.28 -4.03 8.42
C PHE A 76 -6.84 -3.99 8.93
N GLN A 77 -5.89 -4.42 8.11
CA GLN A 77 -4.48 -4.20 8.31
C GLN A 77 -3.92 -3.53 7.06
N LEU A 78 -3.10 -2.51 7.26
CA LEU A 78 -2.40 -1.86 6.17
C LEU A 78 -1.15 -2.67 5.84
N CYS A 79 -0.83 -2.80 4.56
CA CYS A 79 0.45 -3.34 4.08
C CYS A 79 0.72 -4.82 4.37
N ASP A 80 -0.18 -5.49 5.08
CA ASP A 80 -0.11 -6.91 5.43
C ASP A 80 -1.53 -7.49 5.64
N GLY A 81 -1.62 -8.79 5.84
CA GLY A 81 -2.85 -9.48 6.22
C GLY A 81 -3.19 -9.22 7.69
N MET A 82 -4.47 -9.31 8.04
CA MET A 82 -4.86 -9.19 9.45
C MET A 82 -4.41 -10.42 10.23
N LEU A 83 -3.93 -10.21 11.45
CA LEU A 83 -3.52 -11.27 12.37
C LEU A 83 -4.33 -11.18 13.66
N PHE A 84 -4.96 -12.28 14.07
CA PHE A 84 -5.77 -12.35 15.29
C PHE A 84 -5.14 -13.33 16.28
N ASN A 85 -4.64 -12.82 17.41
CA ASN A 85 -4.16 -13.66 18.52
C ASN A 85 -5.31 -14.06 19.46
N HIS A 86 -6.23 -13.13 19.72
CA HIS A 86 -7.40 -13.33 20.55
C HIS A 86 -8.64 -12.79 19.84
N ASP A 87 -9.79 -13.43 20.08
CA ASP A 87 -11.12 -12.98 19.62
C ASP A 87 -11.24 -12.64 18.12
N PRO A 88 -10.96 -13.61 17.21
CA PRO A 88 -11.17 -13.39 15.78
C PRO A 88 -12.66 -13.13 15.47
N PRO A 89 -12.98 -12.44 14.36
CA PRO A 89 -14.35 -12.20 13.92
C PRO A 89 -15.14 -13.50 13.80
N ARG A 90 -16.21 -13.62 14.58
CA ARG A 90 -17.16 -14.74 14.50
C ARG A 90 -18.34 -14.34 13.64
N CYS A 91 -18.27 -14.68 12.37
CA CYS A 91 -19.29 -14.30 11.40
C CYS A 91 -19.48 -15.38 10.34
N VAL A 92 -20.68 -15.40 9.76
CA VAL A 92 -21.00 -16.27 8.63
C VAL A 92 -20.42 -15.67 7.34
N GLU A 93 -20.15 -16.52 6.35
CA GLU A 93 -19.66 -16.15 5.00
C GLU A 93 -18.19 -15.70 4.87
N CYS A 94 -17.28 -16.23 5.70
CA CYS A 94 -15.86 -15.87 5.64
C CYS A 94 -14.98 -16.77 4.74
N LEU A 95 -15.52 -17.39 3.70
CA LEU A 95 -14.74 -18.31 2.84
C LEU A 95 -13.54 -17.63 2.18
N ASP A 96 -13.72 -16.41 1.69
CA ASP A 96 -12.70 -15.66 0.94
C ASP A 96 -11.71 -14.92 1.86
N CYS A 97 -11.67 -15.22 3.15
CA CYS A 97 -10.75 -14.60 4.12
C CYS A 97 -10.43 -15.55 5.28
N GLY A 98 -9.87 -16.72 5.00
CA GLY A 98 -9.41 -17.68 6.02
C GLY A 98 -10.46 -18.68 6.48
N GLY A 99 -11.66 -18.66 5.90
CA GLY A 99 -12.72 -19.62 6.17
C GLY A 99 -13.38 -19.45 7.55
N PRO A 100 -14.25 -20.39 7.94
CA PRO A 100 -15.03 -20.31 9.18
C PRO A 100 -14.19 -20.47 10.45
N SER A 101 -13.01 -21.12 10.39
CA SER A 101 -12.15 -21.36 11.55
C SER A 101 -11.16 -20.23 11.83
N ARG A 102 -10.74 -19.50 10.79
CA ARG A 102 -9.70 -18.47 10.86
C ARG A 102 -10.11 -17.18 10.14
N CYS A 103 -11.40 -16.84 10.26
CA CYS A 103 -11.95 -15.67 9.59
C CYS A 103 -11.16 -14.41 9.90
N GLY A 104 -10.77 -13.68 8.85
CA GLY A 104 -9.95 -12.48 8.96
C GLY A 104 -8.48 -12.70 8.60
N MET A 105 -7.94 -13.92 8.67
CA MET A 105 -6.47 -14.11 8.56
C MET A 105 -5.88 -14.16 7.15
N GLU A 106 -6.70 -14.31 6.10
CA GLU A 106 -6.21 -14.38 4.70
C GLU A 106 -6.61 -13.17 3.84
N CYS A 107 -7.05 -12.09 4.49
CA CYS A 107 -7.38 -10.84 3.82
C CYS A 107 -6.82 -9.65 4.60
N SER A 108 -6.74 -8.50 3.94
CA SER A 108 -6.26 -7.26 4.56
C SER A 108 -7.41 -6.40 5.08
N ALA A 109 -8.64 -6.61 4.62
CA ALA A 109 -9.80 -5.87 5.12
C ALA A 109 -11.09 -6.68 5.07
N LEU A 110 -11.88 -6.55 6.14
CA LEU A 110 -13.12 -7.29 6.39
C LEU A 110 -14.14 -6.37 7.06
N VAL A 111 -15.40 -6.41 6.61
CA VAL A 111 -16.51 -5.75 7.32
C VAL A 111 -17.48 -6.81 7.83
N ALA A 112 -17.81 -6.73 9.11
CA ALA A 112 -18.87 -7.50 9.74
C ALA A 112 -20.11 -6.62 9.91
N LYS A 113 -21.28 -7.14 9.55
CA LYS A 113 -22.57 -6.46 9.74
C LYS A 113 -23.54 -7.38 10.44
N ASN A 114 -24.34 -6.82 11.34
CA ASN A 114 -25.47 -7.55 11.88
C ASN A 114 -26.56 -7.69 10.82
N ALA A 115 -26.95 -8.92 10.51
CA ALA A 115 -28.14 -9.23 9.73
C ALA A 115 -28.97 -10.22 10.53
N LEU A 116 -30.20 -9.82 10.91
CA LEU A 116 -31.19 -10.70 11.54
C LEU A 116 -30.66 -11.42 12.82
N GLY A 117 -29.76 -10.79 13.58
CA GLY A 117 -29.26 -11.30 14.86
C GLY A 117 -27.95 -12.09 14.77
N TYR A 118 -27.37 -12.24 13.58
CA TYR A 118 -26.05 -12.85 13.39
C TYR A 118 -25.12 -11.91 12.60
N GLN A 119 -23.81 -12.07 12.80
CA GLN A 119 -22.80 -11.28 12.10
C GLN A 119 -22.48 -11.92 10.74
N VAL A 120 -22.67 -11.17 9.66
CA VAL A 120 -22.28 -11.54 8.29
C VAL A 120 -21.00 -10.80 7.94
N CYS A 121 -19.98 -11.54 7.51
CA CYS A 121 -18.73 -10.95 7.06
C CYS A 121 -18.66 -10.81 5.55
N THR A 122 -18.06 -9.72 5.12
CA THR A 122 -17.76 -9.45 3.71
C THR A 122 -16.30 -9.04 3.61
N THR A 123 -15.52 -9.80 2.85
CA THR A 123 -14.15 -9.43 2.49
C THR A 123 -14.19 -8.23 1.56
N ILE A 124 -13.40 -7.20 1.87
CA ILE A 124 -13.37 -5.95 1.10
C ILE A 124 -11.96 -5.56 0.66
N GLY A 125 -10.94 -6.34 1.05
CA GLY A 125 -9.56 -6.07 0.65
C GLY A 125 -8.65 -7.27 0.83
N HIS A 126 -7.74 -7.48 -0.13
CA HIS A 126 -6.62 -8.40 -0.01
C HIS A 126 -5.29 -7.64 -0.11
N VAL A 127 -4.25 -8.20 0.51
CA VAL A 127 -2.87 -7.66 0.45
C VAL A 127 -2.40 -7.53 -1.00
N SER A 128 -2.65 -8.55 -1.83
CA SER A 128 -2.29 -8.59 -3.26
C SER A 128 -2.97 -7.51 -4.10
N SER A 129 -4.05 -6.92 -3.58
CA SER A 129 -4.90 -5.93 -4.25
C SER A 129 -4.78 -4.56 -3.59
N THR A 130 -3.62 -4.27 -3.00
CA THR A 130 -3.33 -3.01 -2.32
C THR A 130 -2.65 -2.05 -3.29
N ASN A 131 -3.16 -0.83 -3.38
CA ASN A 131 -2.57 0.25 -4.15
C ASN A 131 -2.41 1.50 -3.28
N VAL A 132 -1.30 2.22 -3.46
CA VAL A 132 -1.02 3.47 -2.75
C VAL A 132 -1.01 4.62 -3.74
N SER A 133 -1.68 5.70 -3.37
CA SER A 133 -1.78 6.93 -4.17
C SER A 133 -1.63 8.15 -3.26
N VAL A 134 -1.32 9.31 -3.83
CA VAL A 134 -1.23 10.57 -3.06
C VAL A 134 -2.63 11.14 -2.84
N ILE A 135 -2.91 11.73 -1.67
CA ILE A 135 -4.20 12.39 -1.40
C ILE A 135 -4.41 13.59 -2.32
N ASP A 136 -3.34 14.36 -2.52
CA ASP A 136 -3.34 15.59 -3.30
C ASP A 136 -2.01 15.69 -4.04
N GLU A 137 -2.03 15.52 -5.35
CA GLU A 137 -0.84 15.66 -6.20
C GLU A 137 -0.26 17.07 -6.13
N GLN A 138 -1.07 18.10 -5.89
CA GLN A 138 -0.56 19.48 -5.76
C GLN A 138 0.12 19.71 -4.41
N ASN A 139 -0.22 18.92 -3.41
CA ASN A 139 0.34 18.98 -2.06
C ASN A 139 0.66 17.58 -1.49
N PRO A 140 1.78 16.96 -1.91
CA PRO A 140 2.21 15.64 -1.44
C PRO A 140 2.41 15.54 0.07
N TYR A 141 2.58 16.66 0.78
CA TYR A 141 2.76 16.68 2.24
C TYR A 141 1.48 16.35 3.01
N LYS A 142 0.31 16.34 2.35
CA LYS A 142 -0.96 16.02 2.99
C LYS A 142 -1.03 14.54 3.40
N GLY A 143 -0.40 13.66 2.64
CA GLY A 143 -0.33 12.23 2.89
C GLY A 143 -0.79 11.37 1.72
N VAL A 144 -1.12 10.11 2.00
CA VAL A 144 -1.44 9.09 0.98
C VAL A 144 -2.74 8.36 1.27
N ILE A 145 -3.31 7.78 0.22
CA ILE A 145 -4.47 6.90 0.28
C ILE A 145 -4.01 5.49 -0.05
N VAL A 146 -4.26 4.56 0.87
CA VAL A 146 -4.09 3.13 0.66
C VAL A 146 -5.44 2.54 0.31
N ARG A 147 -5.59 2.04 -0.91
CA ARG A 147 -6.79 1.38 -1.39
C ARG A 147 -6.57 -0.12 -1.45
N MET A 148 -7.40 -0.87 -0.75
CA MET A 148 -7.46 -2.32 -0.83
C MET A 148 -8.76 -2.71 -1.51
N SER A 149 -8.74 -3.72 -2.38
CA SER A 149 -9.94 -4.21 -3.05
C SER A 149 -10.10 -5.72 -2.95
N SER A 150 -11.34 -6.19 -3.07
CA SER A 150 -11.68 -7.60 -3.25
C SER A 150 -12.74 -7.73 -4.34
N SER A 151 -12.54 -8.70 -5.23
CA SER A 151 -13.44 -9.02 -6.34
C SER A 151 -14.21 -10.34 -6.09
N GLY A 152 -14.67 -10.54 -4.85
CA GLY A 152 -15.41 -11.74 -4.44
C GLY A 152 -16.92 -11.64 -4.70
N LYS A 153 -17.57 -12.77 -4.99
CA LYS A 153 -19.05 -12.92 -5.13
C LYS A 153 -19.72 -11.95 -6.13
N GLY A 154 -19.04 -11.56 -7.21
CA GLY A 154 -19.62 -10.78 -8.30
C GLY A 154 -19.84 -9.29 -7.99
N ARG A 155 -19.27 -8.76 -6.91
CA ARG A 155 -19.21 -7.32 -6.62
C ARG A 155 -17.78 -6.93 -6.25
N ASN A 156 -17.32 -5.80 -6.78
CA ASN A 156 -16.04 -5.24 -6.41
C ASN A 156 -16.25 -4.39 -5.17
N CYS A 157 -15.64 -4.79 -4.07
CA CYS A 157 -15.68 -4.05 -2.81
C CYS A 157 -14.29 -3.49 -2.53
N SER A 158 -14.23 -2.32 -1.89
CA SER A 158 -12.96 -1.70 -1.57
C SER A 158 -12.96 -0.94 -0.25
N LEU A 159 -11.78 -0.85 0.35
CA LEU A 159 -11.50 -0.01 1.50
C LEU A 159 -10.42 1.00 1.13
N SER A 160 -10.73 2.28 1.29
CA SER A 160 -9.79 3.40 1.11
C SER A 160 -9.41 3.98 2.47
N VAL A 161 -8.15 3.86 2.85
CA VAL A 161 -7.62 4.42 4.09
C VAL A 161 -6.79 5.66 3.77
N SER A 162 -7.26 6.82 4.21
CA SER A 162 -6.52 8.07 4.08
C SER A 162 -5.56 8.23 5.26
N ILE A 163 -4.26 8.16 4.99
CA ILE A 163 -3.20 8.33 5.98
C ILE A 163 -2.74 9.78 5.89
N ILE A 164 -3.23 10.61 6.81
CA ILE A 164 -2.86 12.02 6.91
C ILE A 164 -1.50 12.11 7.60
N CYS A 165 -0.59 12.88 7.00
CA CYS A 165 0.70 13.18 7.62
C CYS A 165 0.48 13.98 8.91
N ASP A 166 0.92 13.38 10.02
CA ASP A 166 1.02 14.05 11.32
C ASP A 166 2.37 13.68 11.93
N SER A 167 3.29 14.64 11.97
CA SER A 167 4.63 14.45 12.50
C SER A 167 4.69 14.44 14.03
N THR A 168 3.60 14.85 14.69
CA THR A 168 3.58 15.09 16.15
C THR A 168 3.00 13.94 16.94
N GLY A 169 2.10 13.16 16.35
CA GLY A 169 1.43 12.07 17.04
C GLY A 169 0.74 11.09 16.11
N VAL A 170 0.16 10.07 16.73
CA VAL A 170 -0.63 9.05 16.05
C VAL A 170 -2.06 9.13 16.54
N GLN A 171 -2.99 9.17 15.59
CA GLN A 171 -4.41 9.02 15.86
C GLN A 171 -4.92 7.85 15.05
N GLY A 172 -5.34 6.79 15.77
CA GLY A 172 -5.97 5.62 15.19
C GLY A 172 -7.24 5.94 14.40
N PRO A 173 -7.74 4.99 13.60
CA PRO A 173 -8.90 5.23 12.77
C PRO A 173 -10.15 5.37 13.64
N ASN A 174 -10.80 6.53 13.56
CA ASN A 174 -11.97 6.87 14.38
C ASN A 174 -13.25 7.02 13.57
N SER A 175 -13.14 7.02 12.24
CA SER A 175 -14.23 7.28 11.31
C SER A 175 -14.33 6.21 10.26
N MET A 176 -15.56 5.87 9.86
CA MET A 176 -15.83 4.95 8.76
C MET A 176 -16.99 5.52 7.95
N GLU A 177 -16.72 5.88 6.70
CA GLU A 177 -17.73 6.33 5.75
C GLU A 177 -18.02 5.23 4.74
N LYS A 178 -19.29 5.10 4.36
CA LYS A 178 -19.70 4.17 3.31
C LYS A 178 -19.94 4.99 2.03
N LEU A 179 -19.02 4.88 1.07
CA LEU A 179 -19.05 5.67 -0.17
C LEU A 179 -19.95 5.05 -1.25
N GLY A 180 -20.25 3.75 -1.16
CA GLY A 180 -21.03 3.03 -2.16
C GLY A 180 -21.82 1.85 -1.59
N THR A 181 -22.05 0.81 -2.40
CA THR A 181 -22.72 -0.41 -1.94
C THR A 181 -21.86 -1.21 -0.97
N CYS A 182 -20.56 -1.33 -1.27
CA CYS A 182 -19.57 -2.02 -0.43
C CYS A 182 -18.18 -1.35 -0.48
N ASP A 183 -18.14 -0.06 -0.81
CA ASP A 183 -16.95 0.77 -0.72
C ASP A 183 -16.96 1.55 0.59
N TYR A 184 -15.84 1.48 1.30
CA TYR A 184 -15.66 2.09 2.61
C TYR A 184 -14.44 3.00 2.60
N ALA A 185 -14.51 4.06 3.40
CA ALA A 185 -13.39 4.96 3.62
C ALA A 185 -13.16 5.18 5.11
N THR A 186 -11.90 5.32 5.51
CA THR A 186 -11.52 5.66 6.88
C THR A 186 -10.28 6.54 6.87
N VAL A 187 -10.05 7.24 7.98
CA VAL A 187 -8.97 8.21 8.12
C VAL A 187 -8.11 7.82 9.31
N LEU A 188 -6.80 7.82 9.10
CA LEU A 188 -5.76 7.56 10.09
C LEU A 188 -4.77 8.74 10.07
N ARG A 189 -4.25 9.16 11.22
CA ARG A 189 -3.13 10.10 11.28
C ARG A 189 -1.88 9.37 11.75
N HIS A 190 -0.82 9.45 10.96
CA HIS A 190 0.43 8.75 11.26
C HIS A 190 1.63 9.47 10.65
N PRO A 191 2.79 9.52 11.33
CA PRO A 191 4.01 10.12 10.77
C PRO A 191 4.54 9.38 9.54
N SER A 192 4.26 8.08 9.39
CA SER A 192 4.58 7.33 8.16
C SER A 192 3.86 7.84 6.91
N GLY A 193 2.76 8.59 7.08
CA GLY A 193 2.08 9.26 5.97
C GLY A 193 2.84 10.47 5.43
N CYS A 194 3.91 10.92 6.09
CA CYS A 194 4.69 12.07 5.68
C CYS A 194 5.73 11.69 4.61
N ALA A 195 5.79 12.47 3.54
CA ALA A 195 6.73 12.23 2.44
C ALA A 195 8.18 12.50 2.87
N THR A 196 9.10 11.60 2.49
CA THR A 196 10.54 11.82 2.56
C THR A 196 11.05 12.34 1.22
N ILE A 197 11.97 13.31 1.24
CA ILE A 197 12.55 13.88 0.02
C ILE A 197 13.98 13.36 -0.10
N ILE A 198 14.23 12.51 -1.09
CA ILE A 198 15.52 11.80 -1.23
C ILE A 198 16.49 12.55 -2.13
N SER A 199 16.00 13.38 -3.06
CA SER A 199 16.86 14.21 -3.90
C SER A 199 16.24 15.55 -4.27
N PHE A 200 17.08 16.58 -4.21
CA PHE A 200 16.92 17.85 -4.88
C PHE A 200 17.97 17.87 -5.98
N HIS A 201 17.59 17.83 -7.25
CA HIS A 201 18.55 18.12 -8.31
C HIS A 201 18.76 19.64 -8.35
N GLU A 202 19.51 20.19 -7.39
CA GLU A 202 20.04 21.54 -7.60
C GLU A 202 20.82 21.50 -8.91
N LYS A 203 20.37 22.26 -9.90
CA LYS A 203 21.13 22.54 -11.10
C LYS A 203 22.41 23.24 -10.63
N GLY A 204 23.46 22.47 -10.42
CA GLY A 204 24.79 22.97 -10.14
C GLY A 204 25.18 23.95 -11.23
N PHE A 205 25.15 25.24 -10.90
CA PHE A 205 25.84 26.28 -11.63
C PHE A 205 27.34 26.02 -11.44
N GLY A 206 27.93 25.22 -12.32
CA GLY A 206 29.38 25.09 -12.46
C GLY A 206 29.95 26.41 -12.99
N TRP A 207 30.06 27.41 -12.11
CA TRP A 207 30.63 28.72 -12.40
C TRP A 207 32.17 28.63 -12.34
N PHE A 208 32.80 28.78 -13.51
CA PHE A 208 34.15 29.29 -13.82
C PHE A 208 35.30 29.11 -12.79
N CYS A 209 36.31 28.33 -13.19
CA CYS A 209 37.71 28.64 -12.91
C CYS A 209 38.42 28.93 -14.25
N THR A 210 38.31 30.17 -14.73
CA THR A 210 39.38 30.78 -15.53
C THR A 210 40.53 31.06 -14.59
N LEU A 211 41.60 30.25 -14.64
CA LEU A 211 42.89 30.62 -14.07
C LEU A 211 43.77 31.13 -15.21
N MET A 212 43.79 32.45 -15.40
CA MET A 212 44.98 33.13 -15.95
C MET A 212 46.01 33.27 -14.82
N THR A 213 47.28 33.38 -15.25
CA THR A 213 48.53 33.62 -14.51
C THR A 213 49.18 32.39 -13.88
N MET A 214 50.18 31.82 -14.56
CA MET A 214 51.57 32.33 -14.53
C MET A 214 52.31 31.98 -15.83
#